data_AF-A0A017SUZ5-F1
#
_entry.id   AF-A0A017SUZ5-F1
#
_cell.length_a   1.000
_cell.length_b   1.000
_cell.length_c   1.000
_cell.angle_alpha   90.00
_cell.angle_beta   90.00
_cell.angle_gamma   90.00
#
_symmetry.space_group_name_H-M   'P 1'
#
loop_
_entity.id
_entity.type
_entity.pdbx_description
1 polymer ?
#
loop_
_entity_poly.entity_id
_entity_poly.type
_entity_poly.pdbx_seq_one_letter_code
_entity_poly.pdbx_strand_id
1 'polypeptide(L)' 'MANTSKWNVRLRHEWLSSPLKKKRVKRSEKARIGLLDAENRKAAKEEKKQGGSEQQTTG' A
#
# COMPACT_ATOMS: atom_id res chain seq x y z
N MET A 1 14.69 32.51 18.20
CA MET A 1 13.59 31.99 17.37
C MET A 1 14.16 30.97 16.39
N ALA A 2 14.03 29.68 16.68
CA ALA A 2 14.65 28.61 15.91
C ALA A 2 13.89 28.36 14.59
N ASN A 3 14.20 29.16 13.57
CA ASN A 3 13.76 28.98 12.19
C ASN A 3 14.59 27.87 11.51
N THR A 4 14.66 26.69 12.12
CA THR A 4 15.19 25.51 11.42
C THR A 4 14.04 24.92 10.63
N SER A 5 14.12 25.04 9.31
CA SER A 5 13.14 24.48 8.39
C SER A 5 12.91 23.01 8.74
N LYS A 6 11.67 22.68 9.16
CA LYS A 6 11.22 21.35 9.61
C LYS A 6 11.59 20.22 8.64
N TRP A 7 11.83 20.59 7.37
CA TRP A 7 12.38 19.75 6.32
C TRP A 7 13.75 19.13 6.67
N ASN A 8 14.68 19.93 7.19
CA ASN A 8 16.01 19.47 7.56
C ASN A 8 16.00 18.52 8.77
N VAL A 9 15.00 18.65 9.65
CA VAL A 9 14.81 17.76 10.81
C VAL A 9 14.33 16.39 10.33
N ARG A 10 13.36 16.31 9.41
CA ARG A 10 12.90 15.02 8.87
C ARG A 10 13.99 14.25 8.11
N LEU A 11 14.83 14.96 7.34
CA LEU A 11 15.90 14.33 6.58
C LEU A 11 17.02 13.75 7.46
N ARG A 12 17.28 14.36 8.63
CA ARG A 12 18.35 13.93 9.55
C ARG A 12 17.96 12.83 10.54
N HIS A 13 16.68 12.48 10.60
CA HIS A 13 16.15 11.62 11.65
C HIS A 13 15.47 10.39 11.05
N GLU A 14 16.13 9.23 11.16
CA GLU A 14 15.66 7.96 10.60
C GLU A 14 14.24 7.58 11.07
N TRP A 15 13.91 7.82 12.35
CA TRP A 15 12.58 7.60 12.93
C TRP A 15 11.46 8.49 12.35
N LEU A 16 11.81 9.59 11.67
CA LEU A 16 10.88 10.49 10.99
C LEU A 16 10.91 10.35 9.45
N SER A 17 11.73 9.43 8.93
CA SER A 17 11.83 9.09 7.50
C SER A 17 10.57 8.36 7.01
N SER A 18 9.97 7.56 7.89
CA SER A 18 8.69 6.88 7.62
C SER A 18 7.59 7.91 7.38
N PRO A 19 6.91 7.89 6.22
CA PRO A 19 5.83 8.84 5.93
C PRO A 19 4.71 8.72 6.96
N LEU A 20 4.37 9.83 7.64
CA LEU A 20 3.29 9.84 8.66
C LEU A 20 1.92 9.40 8.11
N LYS A 21 1.73 9.48 6.79
CA LYS A 21 0.55 8.97 6.11
C LYS A 21 0.98 8.18 4.89
N LYS A 22 0.29 7.06 4.63
CA LYS A 22 0.44 6.31 3.38
C LYS A 22 0.26 7.30 2.22
N LYS A 23 1.28 7.44 1.37
CA LYS A 23 1.19 8.27 0.18
C LYS A 23 0.04 7.71 -0.66
N ARG A 24 -1.00 8.51 -0.90
CA ARG A 24 -2.10 8.11 -1.77
C ARG A 24 -1.57 8.06 -3.20
N VAL A 25 -1.17 6.87 -3.64
CA VAL A 25 -0.79 6.62 -5.03
C VAL A 25 -2.07 6.58 -5.85
N LYS A 26 -2.18 7.48 -6.83
CA LYS A 26 -3.34 7.54 -7.73
C LYS A 26 -3.34 6.31 -8.64
N ARG A 27 -4.52 5.91 -9.15
CA ARG A 27 -4.65 4.74 -10.04
C ARG A 27 -3.74 4.82 -11.27
N SER A 28 -3.61 6.01 -11.87
CA SER A 28 -2.71 6.24 -13.01
C SER A 28 -1.25 6.00 -12.66
N GLU A 29 -0.82 6.43 -11.48
CA GLU A 29 0.54 6.20 -10.98
C GLU A 29 0.77 4.71 -10.70
N LYS A 30 -0.24 4.00 -10.17
CA LYS A 30 -0.19 2.54 -10.00
C LYS A 30 -0.07 1.79 -11.33
N ALA A 31 -0.79 2.23 -12.36
CA ALA A 31 -0.69 1.65 -13.70
C ALA A 31 0.70 1.85 -14.29
N ARG A 32 1.26 3.07 -14.18
CA ARG A 32 2.59 3.41 -14.70
C ARG A 32 3.72 2.57 -14.11
N ILE A 33 3.64 2.21 -12.83
CA ILE A 33 4.65 1.39 -12.13
C ILE A 33 4.33 -0.11 -12.17
N GLY A 34 3.29 -0.55 -12.88
CA GLY A 34 2.86 -1.95 -12.95
C GLY A 34 2.22 -2.52 -11.68
N LEU A 35 2.01 -1.68 -10.66
CA LEU A 35 1.43 -2.10 -9.37
C LEU A 35 -0.07 -2.42 -9.51
N LEU A 36 -0.77 -1.79 -10.45
CA LEU A 36 -2.18 -2.07 -10.72
C LEU A 36 -2.39 -3.54 -11.17
N ASP A 37 -1.53 -4.03 -12.05
CA ASP A 37 -1.61 -5.41 -12.55
C ASP A 37 -1.25 -6.42 -11.45
N ALA A 38 -0.27 -6.09 -10.60
CA ALA A 38 0.10 -6.91 -9.46
C ALA A 38 -1.03 -7.01 -8.42
N GLU A 39 -1.74 -5.90 -8.14
CA GLU A 39 -2.91 -5.87 -7.26
C GLU A 39 -4.05 -6.73 -7.83
N ASN A 40 -4.35 -6.58 -9.13
CA ASN A 40 -5.39 -7.37 -9.80
C ASN A 40 -5.10 -8.88 -9.75
N ARG A 41 -3.83 -9.30 -9.92
CA ARG A 41 -3.44 -10.72 -9.79
C ARG A 41 -3.62 -11.25 -8.37
N LYS A 42 -3.35 -10.43 -7.35
CA LYS A 42 -3.56 -10.81 -5.94
C LYS A 42 -5.06 -10.92 -5.62
N ALA A 43 -5.86 -9.96 -6.08
CA ALA A 43 -7.31 -10.00 -5.91
C ALA A 43 -7.92 -11.26 -6.55
N ALA A 44 -7.53 -11.60 -7.79
CA ALA A 44 -7.97 -12.83 -8.44
C ALA A 44 -7.55 -14.11 -7.70
N LYS A 45 -6.44 -14.06 -6.94
CA LYS A 45 -5.98 -15.18 -6.11
C LYS A 45 -6.78 -15.27 -4.80
N GLU A 46 -7.19 -14.14 -4.23
CA GLU A 46 -8.03 -14.09 -3.03
C GLU A 46 -9.47 -14.52 -3.33
N GLU A 47 -10.05 -14.09 -4.45
CA GLU A 47 -11.37 -14.54 -4.91
C GLU A 47 -11.44 -16.06 -5.10
N LYS A 48 -10.42 -16.64 -5.72
CA LYS A 48 -10.31 -18.12 -5.86
C LYS A 48 -10.18 -18.84 -4.52
N LYS A 49 -9.60 -18.20 -3.50
CA LYS A 49 -9.46 -18.79 -2.16
C LYS A 49 -10.79 -18.75 -1.40
N GLN A 50 -11.61 -17.72 -1.60
CA GLN A 50 -12.91 -17.57 -0.92
C GLN A 50 -14.00 -18.44 -1.57
N GLY A 51 -13.99 -18.61 -2.90
CA GLY A 51 -14.93 -19.50 -3.59
C GLY A 51 -14.77 -21.00 -3.27
N GLY A 52 -13.64 -21.40 -2.66
CA GLY A 52 -13.41 -22.78 -2.21
C GLY A 52 -13.84 -23.05 -0.77
N SER A 53 -14.09 -22.03 0.05
CA SER A 53 -14.48 -22.19 1.46
C SER A 53 -15.99 -22.31 1.70
N GLU A 54 -16.82 -22.09 0.67
CA GLU A 54 -18.28 -22.03 0.80
C GLU A 54 -19.00 -23.34 0.46
N GLN A 55 -18.26 -24.41 0.11
CA GLN A 55 -18.83 -25.70 -0.35
C GLN A 55 -18.59 -26.88 0.61
N GLN A 56 -18.09 -26.65 1.83
CA GLN A 56 -17.77 -27.72 2.79
C GLN A 56 -18.49 -27.54 4.14
N THR A 57 -19.81 -27.35 4.15
CA THR A 57 -20.63 -27.53 5.36
C THR A 57 -22.02 -28.09 5.04
N THR A 58 -22.11 -29.24 4.36
CA THR A 58 -23.32 -30.08 4.35
C THR A 58 -22.90 -31.54 4.27
N GLY A 59 -22.88 -32.22 5.42
CA GLY A 59 -22.59 -33.64 5.57
C GLY A 59 -23.05 -34.09 6.94
#